data_AF-A0A9E3NVL5-F1
#
_entry.id   AF-A0A9E3NVL5-F1
#
_cell.length_a   1.000
_cell.length_b   1.000
_cell.length_c   1.000
_cell.angle_alpha   90.00
_cell.angle_beta   90.00
_cell.angle_gamma   90.00
#
_symmetry.space_group_name_H-M   'P 1'
#
loop_
_entity.id
_entity.type
_entity.pdbx_description
1 polymer ?
#
loop_
_entity_poly.entity_id
_entity_poly.type
_entity_poly.pdbx_seq_one_letter_code
_entity_poly.pdbx_strand_id
1 'polypeptide(L)'
;MTNAIDTLVAGLRGASDVNEAYAAVDQWNRDGKTRDLLDLAAAIERGCDVEGAARWPYEALADHVEEVLALTPGSDHIDALLALLAKERVRSVQRSRPSELRVRAFASRLGHGQTKEALLTAIARGADRADQQEILACWMHETVLRGTSLDREEGAIAFAARLAERGHPLGSMPLTLLGAETEAPTYMPMYGANAIHKAVARLESGPASARTIPPPGHEEAPRVTRVDDAAHEQRLLEAVVPWTTGSNGTAEAKIFRFEAPIGAAAPGKWLLRALPLECLKGSGSLRAEVVGPEAVWGALFAAASNGGAYSTGLGGAYGRRAAWASLAALVDAPGDAAPARVDASASACRFSMFGAPGDWFNDIAWDIGILAVRAGGGSAAVLAATDTD
;
A
#
# COMPACT_ATOMS: atom_id res chain seq x y z
N MET A 1 47.28 -7.85 -5.94
CA MET A 1 46.42 -7.99 -4.75
C MET A 1 45.00 -7.80 -5.20
N THR A 2 44.19 -8.85 -5.22
CA THR A 2 42.78 -8.79 -5.62
C THR A 2 42.01 -7.97 -4.58
N ASN A 3 41.25 -6.96 -5.01
CA ASN A 3 40.41 -6.16 -4.11
C ASN A 3 39.37 -7.08 -3.44
N ALA A 4 39.03 -6.86 -2.17
CA ALA A 4 38.04 -7.65 -1.45
C ALA A 4 36.69 -7.73 -2.19
N ILE A 5 36.30 -6.67 -2.90
CA ILE A 5 35.11 -6.63 -3.76
C ILE A 5 35.24 -7.63 -4.92
N ASP A 6 36.38 -7.66 -5.61
CA ASP A 6 36.60 -8.57 -6.74
C ASP A 6 36.59 -10.04 -6.28
N THR A 7 37.14 -10.31 -5.10
CA THR A 7 37.10 -11.65 -4.47
C THR A 7 35.67 -12.07 -4.18
N LEU A 8 34.84 -11.19 -3.58
CA LEU A 8 33.43 -11.48 -3.32
C LEU A 8 32.65 -11.75 -4.61
N VAL A 9 32.78 -10.88 -5.61
CA VAL A 9 32.06 -11.01 -6.89
C VAL A 9 32.49 -12.25 -7.67
N ALA A 10 33.78 -12.62 -7.61
CA ALA A 10 34.27 -13.86 -8.21
C ALA A 10 33.71 -15.10 -7.50
N GLY A 11 33.61 -15.06 -6.17
CA GLY A 11 33.05 -16.14 -5.34
C GLY A 11 31.57 -16.44 -5.62
N LEU A 12 30.81 -15.47 -6.15
CA LEU A 12 29.41 -15.68 -6.53
C LEU A 12 29.22 -16.64 -7.72
N ARG A 13 30.25 -16.83 -8.56
CA ARG A 13 30.15 -17.75 -9.71
C ARG A 13 30.10 -19.19 -9.23
N GLY A 14 28.91 -19.81 -9.32
CA GLY A 14 28.69 -21.19 -8.91
C GLY A 14 28.46 -21.35 -7.41
N ALA A 15 28.21 -20.26 -6.68
CA ALA A 15 27.88 -20.31 -5.27
C ALA A 15 26.54 -21.04 -5.04
N SER A 16 26.53 -21.95 -4.06
CA SER A 16 25.31 -22.61 -3.58
C SER A 16 24.58 -21.82 -2.50
N ASP A 17 25.27 -20.90 -1.82
CA ASP A 17 24.75 -19.97 -0.82
C ASP A 17 25.51 -18.62 -0.88
N VAL A 18 24.99 -17.59 -0.21
CA VAL A 18 25.58 -16.23 -0.18
C VAL A 18 25.91 -15.75 1.24
N ASN A 19 25.99 -16.66 2.21
CA ASN A 19 26.08 -16.29 3.63
C ASN A 19 27.37 -15.54 3.98
N GLU A 20 28.50 -15.97 3.44
CA GLU A 20 29.79 -15.28 3.65
C GLU A 20 29.78 -13.88 3.03
N ALA A 21 29.15 -13.73 1.87
CA ALA A 21 29.02 -12.43 1.20
C ALA A 21 28.10 -11.49 2.00
N TYR A 22 27.01 -12.00 2.58
CA TYR A 22 26.15 -11.23 3.48
C TYR A 22 26.90 -10.79 4.73
N ALA A 23 27.66 -11.69 5.36
CA ALA A 23 28.46 -11.36 6.54
C ALA A 23 29.49 -10.26 6.25
N ALA A 24 30.09 -10.26 5.05
CA ALA A 24 31.01 -9.20 4.62
C ALA A 24 30.27 -7.85 4.44
N VAL A 25 29.11 -7.85 3.79
CA VAL A 25 28.26 -6.65 3.64
C VAL A 25 27.84 -6.10 5.00
N ASP A 26 27.41 -6.97 5.92
CA ASP A 26 27.00 -6.57 7.27
C ASP A 26 28.17 -6.00 8.09
N GLN A 27 29.37 -6.55 7.92
CA GLN A 27 30.57 -6.00 8.54
C GLN A 27 30.93 -4.63 7.96
N TRP A 28 30.89 -4.46 6.63
CA TRP A 28 31.13 -3.16 6.00
C TRP A 28 30.10 -2.12 6.39
N ASN A 29 28.83 -2.51 6.50
CA ASN A 29 27.78 -1.66 7.02
C ASN A 29 28.06 -1.20 8.46
N ARG A 30 28.43 -2.13 9.35
CA ARG A 30 28.81 -1.82 10.75
C ARG A 30 30.06 -0.93 10.84
N ASP A 31 30.99 -1.08 9.91
CA ASP A 31 32.20 -0.25 9.81
C ASP A 31 31.94 1.13 9.19
N GLY A 32 30.72 1.42 8.72
CA GLY A 32 30.39 2.68 8.03
C GLY A 32 30.98 2.81 6.62
N LYS A 33 31.34 1.69 5.98
CA LYS A 33 31.97 1.65 4.64
C LYS A 33 30.94 1.76 3.51
N THR A 34 30.14 2.83 3.52
CA THR A 34 29.07 3.07 2.52
C THR A 34 29.60 3.16 1.09
N ARG A 35 30.82 3.69 0.89
CA ARG A 35 31.49 3.70 -0.41
C ARG A 35 31.81 2.29 -0.93
N ASP A 36 32.29 1.39 -0.06
CA ASP A 36 32.61 0.02 -0.46
C ASP A 36 31.32 -0.75 -0.84
N LEU A 37 30.20 -0.45 -0.17
CA LEU A 37 28.87 -0.98 -0.53
C LEU A 37 28.42 -0.50 -1.93
N LEU A 38 28.63 0.77 -2.27
CA LEU A 38 28.35 1.31 -3.61
C LEU A 38 29.24 0.66 -4.68
N ASP A 39 30.54 0.54 -4.40
CA ASP A 39 31.50 -0.04 -5.31
C ASP A 39 31.21 -1.53 -5.53
N LEU A 40 30.76 -2.25 -4.49
CA LEU A 40 30.27 -3.63 -4.56
C LEU A 40 29.02 -3.74 -5.43
N ALA A 41 27.99 -2.92 -5.21
CA ALA A 41 26.77 -2.96 -6.03
C ALA A 41 27.10 -2.74 -7.54
N ALA A 42 27.99 -1.81 -7.83
CA ALA A 42 28.44 -1.56 -9.19
C ALA A 42 29.28 -2.73 -9.75
N ALA A 43 30.08 -3.40 -8.92
CA ALA A 43 30.85 -4.57 -9.32
C ALA A 43 29.98 -5.81 -9.57
N ILE A 44 28.93 -6.03 -8.76
CA ILE A 44 27.92 -7.08 -8.97
C ILE A 44 27.27 -6.90 -10.34
N GLU A 45 26.82 -5.68 -10.66
CA GLU A 45 26.18 -5.38 -11.94
C GLU A 45 27.12 -5.59 -13.14
N ARG A 46 28.41 -5.22 -13.01
CA ARG A 46 29.42 -5.47 -14.05
C ARG A 46 29.80 -6.94 -14.20
N GLY A 47 29.86 -7.66 -13.08
CA GLY A 47 30.37 -9.02 -12.97
C GLY A 47 29.33 -10.11 -13.24
N CYS A 48 28.04 -9.80 -13.19
CA CYS A 48 26.96 -10.74 -13.45
C CYS A 48 26.90 -11.12 -14.93
N ASP A 49 27.16 -12.39 -15.24
CA ASP A 49 27.01 -12.92 -16.60
C ASP A 49 25.53 -13.10 -16.93
N VAL A 50 25.06 -12.40 -17.97
CA VAL A 50 23.67 -12.44 -18.41
C VAL A 50 23.33 -13.83 -18.99
N GLU A 51 24.30 -14.56 -19.53
CA GLU A 51 24.07 -15.87 -20.16
C GLU A 51 24.31 -17.06 -19.20
N GLY A 52 24.80 -16.78 -17.99
CA GLY A 52 25.13 -17.78 -16.98
C GLY A 52 23.93 -18.32 -16.20
N ALA A 53 24.00 -19.59 -15.78
CA ALA A 53 22.93 -20.30 -15.07
C ALA A 53 22.65 -19.82 -13.63
N ALA A 54 23.47 -18.94 -13.05
CA ALA A 54 23.35 -18.52 -11.65
C ALA A 54 23.32 -16.99 -11.51
N ARG A 55 22.21 -16.35 -11.89
CA ARG A 55 21.96 -14.92 -11.60
C ARG A 55 21.49 -14.68 -10.16
N TRP A 56 20.91 -15.69 -9.52
CA TRP A 56 20.34 -15.60 -8.17
C TRP A 56 21.33 -15.11 -7.08
N PRO A 57 22.61 -15.51 -7.05
CA PRO A 57 23.53 -15.03 -6.02
C PRO A 57 23.86 -13.55 -6.18
N TYR A 58 23.93 -13.06 -7.43
CA TYR A 58 24.16 -11.65 -7.75
C TYR A 58 22.95 -10.80 -7.35
N GLU A 59 21.74 -11.26 -7.67
CA GLU A 59 20.50 -10.59 -7.27
C GLU A 59 20.37 -10.51 -5.76
N ALA A 60 20.56 -11.64 -5.07
CA ALA A 60 20.46 -11.75 -3.63
C ALA A 60 21.45 -10.80 -2.91
N LEU A 61 22.71 -10.74 -3.36
CA LEU A 61 23.69 -9.84 -2.78
C LEU A 61 23.41 -8.36 -3.09
N ALA A 62 22.96 -8.02 -4.30
CA ALA A 62 22.55 -6.66 -4.64
C ALA A 62 21.36 -6.19 -3.79
N ASP A 63 20.34 -7.05 -3.63
CA ASP A 63 19.18 -6.78 -2.79
C ASP A 63 19.59 -6.56 -1.33
N HIS A 64 20.52 -7.38 -0.81
CA HIS A 64 21.04 -7.22 0.56
C HIS A 64 21.79 -5.89 0.73
N VAL A 65 22.62 -5.50 -0.24
CA VAL A 65 23.32 -4.18 -0.20
C VAL A 65 22.32 -3.03 -0.17
N GLU A 66 21.30 -3.05 -1.02
CA GLU A 66 20.28 -2.00 -1.04
C GLU A 66 19.45 -1.99 0.26
N GLU A 67 19.16 -3.17 0.82
CA GLU A 67 18.43 -3.31 2.08
C GLU A 67 19.21 -2.74 3.28
N VAL A 68 20.50 -3.07 3.43
CA VAL A 68 21.31 -2.52 4.54
C VAL A 68 21.45 -0.99 4.43
N LEU A 69 21.56 -0.45 3.22
CA LEU A 69 21.60 1.00 2.99
C LEU A 69 20.27 1.68 3.34
N ALA A 70 19.13 1.04 3.06
CA ALA A 70 17.83 1.61 3.38
C ALA A 70 17.51 1.57 4.88
N LEU A 71 17.87 0.47 5.55
CA LEU A 71 17.47 0.18 6.93
C LEU A 71 18.43 0.70 7.99
N THR A 72 19.68 1.02 7.64
CA THR A 72 20.67 1.54 8.59
C THR A 72 20.57 3.06 8.69
N PRO A 73 20.29 3.64 9.88
CA PRO A 73 20.20 5.08 10.04
C PRO A 73 21.50 5.80 9.65
N GLY A 74 21.42 6.81 8.78
CA GLY A 74 22.58 7.62 8.42
C GLY A 74 22.43 8.38 7.10
N SER A 75 22.93 9.61 7.04
CA SER A 75 22.93 10.43 5.81
C SER A 75 23.71 9.77 4.68
N ASP A 76 24.84 9.14 5.01
CA ASP A 76 25.72 8.50 4.02
C ASP A 76 25.04 7.26 3.41
N HIS A 77 24.28 6.52 4.21
CA HIS A 77 23.47 5.39 3.74
C HIS A 77 22.33 5.83 2.83
N ILE A 78 21.63 6.91 3.20
CA ILE A 78 20.59 7.53 2.36
C ILE A 78 21.18 7.99 1.03
N ASP A 79 22.29 8.73 1.06
CA ASP A 79 22.91 9.26 -0.16
C ASP A 79 23.41 8.15 -1.07
N ALA A 80 23.99 7.09 -0.49
CA ALA A 80 24.38 5.90 -1.22
C ALA A 80 23.17 5.20 -1.87
N LEU A 81 22.08 4.97 -1.13
CA LEU A 81 20.87 4.37 -1.69
C LEU A 81 20.30 5.22 -2.83
N LEU A 82 20.19 6.54 -2.65
CA LEU A 82 19.70 7.44 -3.70
C LEU A 82 20.60 7.40 -4.94
N ALA A 83 21.92 7.29 -4.77
CA ALA A 83 22.85 7.11 -5.88
C ALA A 83 22.69 5.75 -6.61
N LEU A 84 22.29 4.68 -5.90
CA LEU A 84 21.96 3.38 -6.50
C LEU A 84 20.62 3.41 -7.23
N LEU A 85 19.62 4.10 -6.68
CA LEU A 85 18.29 4.20 -7.30
C LEU A 85 18.29 5.05 -8.58
N ALA A 86 19.22 6.00 -8.69
CA ALA A 86 19.44 6.78 -9.92
C ALA A 86 19.98 5.92 -11.09
N LYS A 87 20.37 4.67 -10.84
CA LYS A 87 20.87 3.73 -11.85
C LYS A 87 19.91 2.55 -12.01
N GLU A 88 19.62 2.21 -13.25
CA GLU A 88 18.86 1.01 -13.57
C GLU A 88 19.69 -0.24 -13.27
N ARG A 89 19.06 -1.25 -12.69
CA ARG A 89 19.66 -2.56 -12.42
C ARG A 89 19.17 -3.51 -13.52
N VAL A 90 20.07 -3.99 -14.37
CA VAL A 90 19.70 -4.67 -15.63
C VAL A 90 20.21 -6.11 -15.64
N ARG A 91 21.47 -6.33 -15.26
CA ARG A 91 22.18 -7.61 -15.37
C ARG A 91 21.96 -8.51 -14.16
N SER A 92 22.03 -7.92 -12.96
CA SER A 92 21.91 -8.65 -11.69
C SER A 92 20.48 -8.97 -11.28
N VAL A 93 19.47 -8.66 -12.11
CA VAL A 93 18.06 -8.93 -11.83
C VAL A 93 17.60 -10.17 -12.61
N GLN A 94 16.91 -11.11 -11.97
CA GLN A 94 16.29 -12.23 -12.69
C GLN A 94 15.01 -11.82 -13.41
N ARG A 95 14.17 -11.04 -12.73
CA ARG A 95 12.90 -10.53 -13.25
C ARG A 95 12.91 -9.02 -13.19
N SER A 96 13.08 -8.40 -14.35
CA SER A 96 13.03 -6.94 -14.45
C SER A 96 11.72 -6.42 -13.84
N ARG A 97 11.85 -5.41 -12.98
CA ARG A 97 10.71 -4.71 -12.36
C ARG A 97 10.73 -3.26 -12.83
N PRO A 98 9.56 -2.65 -13.09
CA PRO A 98 9.48 -1.22 -13.32
C PRO A 98 10.20 -0.44 -12.22
N SER A 99 10.91 0.61 -12.60
CA SER A 99 11.72 1.42 -11.68
C SER A 99 10.86 2.02 -10.56
N GLU A 100 9.59 2.31 -10.84
CA GLU A 100 8.63 2.84 -9.87
C GLU A 100 8.38 1.86 -8.72
N LEU A 101 8.30 0.56 -9.00
CA LEU A 101 8.11 -0.46 -7.94
C LEU A 101 9.32 -0.53 -7.02
N ARG A 102 10.54 -0.43 -7.58
CA ARG A 102 11.78 -0.39 -6.79
C ARG A 102 11.80 0.86 -5.91
N VAL A 103 11.48 2.03 -6.46
CA VAL A 103 11.39 3.29 -5.70
C VAL A 103 10.41 3.18 -4.55
N ARG A 104 9.19 2.69 -4.79
CA ARG A 104 8.15 2.52 -3.75
C ARG A 104 8.60 1.55 -2.66
N ALA A 105 9.22 0.43 -3.03
CA ALA A 105 9.73 -0.55 -2.09
C ALA A 105 10.84 0.01 -1.18
N PHE A 106 11.71 0.88 -1.71
CA PHE A 106 12.75 1.53 -0.92
C PHE A 106 12.26 2.73 -0.12
N ALA A 107 11.25 3.46 -0.58
CA ALA A 107 10.56 4.45 0.24
C ALA A 107 10.02 3.83 1.54
N SER A 108 9.43 2.63 1.45
CA SER A 108 8.89 1.94 2.62
C SER A 108 9.97 1.49 3.61
N ARG A 109 11.12 1.04 3.10
CA ARG A 109 12.29 0.69 3.91
C ARG A 109 12.92 1.92 4.55
N LEU A 110 13.09 3.01 3.81
CA LEU A 110 13.54 4.30 4.34
C LEU A 110 12.60 4.81 5.44
N GLY A 111 11.28 4.75 5.22
CA GLY A 111 10.30 5.11 6.24
C GLY A 111 10.39 4.27 7.51
N HIS A 112 10.88 3.02 7.42
CA HIS A 112 11.10 2.16 8.57
C HIS A 112 12.43 2.40 9.27
N GLY A 113 13.52 2.52 8.49
CA GLY A 113 14.89 2.55 8.99
C GLY A 113 15.41 3.94 9.33
N GLN A 114 14.80 5.00 8.81
CA GLN A 114 15.30 6.37 8.96
C GLN A 114 14.36 7.22 9.81
N THR A 115 14.92 8.28 10.40
CA THR A 115 14.15 9.22 11.23
C THR A 115 13.49 10.32 10.40
N LYS A 116 12.55 11.05 11.02
CA LYS A 116 11.94 12.25 10.45
C LYS A 116 13.00 13.29 10.06
N GLU A 117 13.99 13.51 10.91
CA GLU A 117 15.05 14.50 10.70
C GLU A 117 15.91 14.15 9.48
N ALA A 118 16.15 12.85 9.28
CA ALA A 118 16.87 12.35 8.10
C ALA A 118 16.07 12.58 6.81
N LEU A 119 14.76 12.34 6.83
CA LEU A 119 13.86 12.68 5.72
C LEU A 119 13.91 14.18 5.39
N LEU A 120 13.75 15.05 6.40
CA LEU A 120 13.76 16.50 6.19
C LEU A 120 15.10 16.98 5.63
N THR A 121 16.21 16.40 6.10
CA THR A 121 17.55 16.68 5.56
C THR A 121 17.69 16.21 4.11
N ALA A 122 17.14 15.04 3.77
CA ALA A 122 17.13 14.54 2.39
C ALA A 122 16.29 15.43 1.47
N ILE A 123 15.10 15.87 1.91
CA ILE A 123 14.26 16.83 1.19
C ILE A 123 15.02 18.14 0.96
N ALA A 124 15.66 18.70 1.99
CA ALA A 124 16.40 19.96 1.87
C ALA A 124 17.53 19.90 0.83
N ARG A 125 18.17 18.73 0.65
CA ARG A 125 19.26 18.52 -0.32
C ARG A 125 18.76 18.10 -1.72
N GLY A 126 17.61 17.43 -1.80
CA GLY A 126 17.16 16.72 -2.99
C GLY A 126 15.85 17.22 -3.62
N ALA A 127 15.14 18.18 -3.00
CA ALA A 127 13.81 18.61 -3.48
C ALA A 127 13.78 19.09 -4.95
N ASP A 128 14.87 19.67 -5.44
CA ASP A 128 15.00 20.18 -6.82
C ASP A 128 15.54 19.15 -7.81
N ARG A 129 15.95 17.97 -7.33
CA ARG A 129 16.51 16.91 -8.16
C ARG A 129 15.41 16.02 -8.70
N ALA A 130 15.14 16.12 -10.01
CA ALA A 130 14.09 15.35 -10.68
C ALA A 130 14.21 13.83 -10.45
N ASP A 131 15.43 13.30 -10.41
CA ASP A 131 15.74 11.89 -10.16
C ASP A 131 15.45 11.42 -8.72
N GLN A 132 15.19 12.35 -7.79
CA GLN A 132 14.92 12.06 -6.38
C GLN A 132 13.49 12.41 -5.94
N GLN A 133 12.71 13.13 -6.76
CA GLN A 133 11.39 13.62 -6.35
C GLN A 133 10.44 12.47 -5.98
N GLU A 134 10.40 11.41 -6.79
CA GLU A 134 9.49 10.29 -6.59
C GLU A 134 9.78 9.53 -5.28
N ILE A 135 11.06 9.20 -5.02
CA ILE A 135 11.46 8.50 -3.79
C ILE A 135 11.22 9.36 -2.55
N LEU A 136 11.50 10.67 -2.61
CA LEU A 136 11.26 11.59 -1.50
C LEU A 136 9.76 11.79 -1.24
N ALA A 137 8.94 11.90 -2.28
CA ALA A 137 7.48 11.98 -2.16
C ALA A 137 6.89 10.71 -1.54
N CYS A 138 7.36 9.54 -2.00
CA CYS A 138 6.93 8.26 -1.42
C CYS A 138 7.39 8.14 0.04
N TRP A 139 8.66 8.40 0.34
CA TRP A 139 9.20 8.29 1.70
C TRP A 139 8.49 9.24 2.68
N MET A 140 8.17 10.47 2.25
CA MET A 140 7.38 11.42 3.04
C MET A 140 6.04 10.80 3.49
N HIS A 141 5.31 10.13 2.60
CA HIS A 141 4.04 9.50 2.96
C HIS A 141 4.20 8.17 3.71
N GLU A 142 5.28 7.43 3.49
CA GLU A 142 5.61 6.26 4.32
C GLU A 142 5.89 6.68 5.77
N THR A 143 6.53 7.84 5.98
CA THR A 143 6.73 8.44 7.31
C THR A 143 5.40 8.83 7.95
N VAL A 144 4.48 9.44 7.20
CA VAL A 144 3.12 9.77 7.70
C VAL A 144 2.33 8.51 8.07
N LEU A 145 2.32 7.49 7.20
CA LEU A 145 1.64 6.21 7.44
C LEU A 145 2.15 5.47 8.67
N ARG A 146 3.39 5.74 9.09
CA ARG A 146 3.99 5.21 10.32
C ARG A 146 3.67 6.04 11.57
N GLY A 147 2.80 7.03 11.45
CA GLY A 147 2.28 7.83 12.57
C GLY A 147 3.06 9.12 12.85
N THR A 148 3.98 9.53 11.96
CA THR A 148 4.74 10.78 12.14
C THR A 148 4.06 11.92 11.39
N SER A 149 3.61 12.95 12.10
CA SER A 149 3.09 14.16 11.46
C SER A 149 4.20 15.03 10.89
N LEU A 150 3.96 15.57 9.69
CA LEU A 150 4.83 16.50 8.96
C LEU A 150 4.13 17.84 8.67
N ASP A 151 2.91 18.03 9.17
CA ASP A 151 2.04 19.20 8.93
C ASP A 151 2.56 20.54 9.53
N ARG A 152 3.59 20.47 10.36
CA ARG A 152 4.27 21.64 10.95
C ARG A 152 5.72 21.80 10.49
N GLU A 153 6.19 20.91 9.62
CA GLU A 153 7.57 20.90 9.16
C GLU A 153 7.66 21.72 7.87
N GLU A 154 8.18 22.96 7.96
CA GLU A 154 8.22 23.91 6.84
C GLU A 154 8.81 23.31 5.55
N GLY A 155 9.88 22.52 5.68
CA GLY A 155 10.51 21.84 4.54
C GLY A 155 9.61 20.80 3.86
N ALA A 156 8.84 20.04 4.63
CA ALA A 156 7.89 19.07 4.09
C ALA A 156 6.68 19.77 3.44
N ILE A 157 6.16 20.82 4.08
CA ILE A 157 5.06 21.64 3.55
C ILE A 157 5.45 22.27 2.21
N ALA A 158 6.63 22.91 2.14
CA ALA A 158 7.13 23.53 0.93
C ALA A 158 7.38 22.51 -0.19
N PHE A 159 7.87 21.32 0.16
CA PHE A 159 8.06 20.24 -0.81
C PHE A 159 6.73 19.71 -1.35
N ALA A 160 5.75 19.45 -0.49
CA ALA A 160 4.41 19.02 -0.90
C ALA A 160 3.71 20.05 -1.79
N ALA A 161 3.80 21.33 -1.45
CA ALA A 161 3.26 22.42 -2.28
C ALA A 161 3.89 22.43 -3.68
N ARG A 162 5.21 22.27 -3.78
CA ARG A 162 5.92 22.19 -5.07
C ARG A 162 5.52 20.97 -5.88
N LEU A 163 5.31 19.82 -5.23
CA LEU A 163 4.78 18.62 -5.86
C LEU A 163 3.38 18.90 -6.43
N ALA A 164 2.50 19.53 -5.65
CA ALA A 164 1.14 19.86 -6.07
C ALA A 164 1.12 20.84 -7.26
N GLU A 165 1.96 21.89 -7.24
CA GLU A 165 2.11 22.84 -8.36
C GLU A 165 2.53 22.15 -9.67
N ARG A 166 3.30 21.07 -9.57
CA ARG A 166 3.72 20.23 -10.71
C ARG A 166 2.70 19.17 -11.11
N GLY A 167 1.53 19.15 -10.47
CA GLY A 167 0.50 18.13 -10.71
C GLY A 167 0.89 16.73 -10.22
N HIS A 168 1.85 16.63 -9.31
CA HIS A 168 2.26 15.35 -8.77
C HIS A 168 1.15 14.75 -7.89
N PRO A 169 0.76 13.48 -8.08
CA PRO A 169 -0.42 12.90 -7.42
C PRO A 169 -0.34 12.84 -5.89
N LEU A 170 0.87 12.79 -5.34
CA LEU A 170 1.10 12.80 -3.89
C LEU A 170 1.15 14.21 -3.28
N GLY A 171 1.28 15.27 -4.10
CA GLY A 171 1.46 16.64 -3.58
C GLY A 171 0.26 17.19 -2.81
N SER A 172 -0.95 16.73 -3.12
CA SER A 172 -2.19 17.15 -2.46
C SER A 172 -2.58 16.29 -1.26
N MET A 173 -1.79 15.26 -0.93
CA MET A 173 -2.09 14.34 0.16
C MET A 173 -1.75 14.98 1.52
N PRO A 174 -2.57 14.74 2.57
CA PRO A 174 -2.30 15.27 3.90
C PRO A 174 -0.94 14.85 4.46
N LEU A 175 -0.27 15.77 5.14
CA LEU A 175 1.01 15.54 5.83
C LEU A 175 0.82 15.02 7.27
N THR A 176 -0.39 14.61 7.61
CA THR A 176 -0.75 13.95 8.87
C THR A 176 -1.75 12.83 8.56
N LEU A 177 -1.97 11.93 9.53
CA LEU A 177 -3.04 10.94 9.44
C LEU A 177 -4.39 11.62 9.74
N LEU A 178 -5.40 11.29 8.94
CA LEU A 178 -6.79 11.68 9.20
C LEU A 178 -7.52 10.58 10.00
N GLY A 179 -8.78 10.84 10.38
CA GLY A 179 -9.55 9.94 11.25
C GLY A 179 -9.60 8.51 10.72
N ALA A 180 -9.99 8.34 9.45
CA ALA A 180 -10.03 7.04 8.77
C ALA A 180 -8.66 6.32 8.68
N GLU A 181 -7.53 7.01 8.87
CA GLU A 181 -6.20 6.43 8.78
C GLU A 181 -5.59 6.07 10.14
N THR A 182 -6.36 6.18 11.23
CA THR A 182 -5.85 5.97 12.60
C THR A 182 -5.13 4.62 12.76
N GLU A 183 -5.59 3.58 12.05
CA GLU A 183 -4.99 2.24 12.10
C GLU A 183 -3.89 2.00 11.04
N ALA A 184 -3.60 2.97 10.17
CA ALA A 184 -2.57 2.86 9.12
C ALA A 184 -1.23 2.27 9.62
N PRO A 185 -0.67 2.66 10.78
CA PRO A 185 0.60 2.13 11.27
C PRO A 185 0.61 0.61 11.51
N THR A 186 -0.57 0.00 11.71
CA THR A 186 -0.71 -1.45 11.94
C THR A 186 -0.51 -2.26 10.66
N TYR A 187 -0.87 -1.69 9.50
CA TYR A 187 -0.72 -2.29 8.18
C TYR A 187 0.68 -2.12 7.58
N MET A 188 1.50 -1.24 8.15
CA MET A 188 2.82 -0.93 7.58
C MET A 188 3.79 -2.10 7.76
N PRO A 189 4.52 -2.49 6.69
CA PRO A 189 5.54 -3.53 6.79
C PRO A 189 6.59 -3.21 7.85
N MET A 190 7.04 -4.26 8.51
CA MET A 190 8.19 -4.26 9.41
C MET A 190 9.35 -4.95 8.73
N TYR A 191 10.56 -4.42 8.90
CA TYR A 191 11.76 -4.92 8.25
C TYR A 191 12.84 -5.27 9.28
N GLY A 192 13.85 -6.04 8.85
CA GLY A 192 14.96 -6.50 9.68
C GLY A 192 14.67 -7.74 10.54
N ALA A 193 15.71 -8.25 11.20
CA ALA A 193 15.72 -9.55 11.89
C ALA A 193 14.64 -9.74 12.98
N ASN A 194 14.06 -8.65 13.50
CA ASN A 194 13.03 -8.68 14.53
C ASN A 194 11.60 -8.51 13.99
N ALA A 195 11.42 -8.45 12.66
CA ALA A 195 10.12 -8.24 12.04
C ALA A 195 9.13 -9.37 12.39
N ILE A 196 9.57 -10.63 12.37
CA ILE A 196 8.72 -11.80 12.68
C ILE A 196 8.25 -11.77 14.14
N HIS A 197 9.14 -11.51 15.10
CA HIS A 197 8.78 -11.43 16.53
C HIS A 197 7.78 -10.30 16.81
N LYS A 198 7.95 -9.14 16.18
CA LYS A 198 7.02 -8.01 16.33
C LYS A 198 5.70 -8.23 15.57
N ALA A 199 5.72 -8.97 14.47
CA ALA A 199 4.50 -9.32 13.71
C ALA A 199 3.63 -10.30 14.50
N VAL A 200 4.25 -11.31 15.12
CA VAL A 200 3.55 -12.25 16.01
C VAL A 200 2.93 -11.52 17.21
N ALA A 201 3.66 -10.62 17.86
CA ALA A 201 3.12 -9.82 18.97
C ALA A 201 1.93 -8.91 18.58
N ARG A 202 1.87 -8.44 17.32
CA ARG A 202 0.73 -7.67 16.79
C ARG A 202 -0.48 -8.56 16.47
N LEU A 203 -0.26 -9.75 15.94
CA LEU A 203 -1.33 -10.73 15.68
C LEU A 203 -1.96 -11.22 16.99
N GLU A 204 -1.19 -11.37 18.06
CA GLU A 204 -1.66 -11.76 19.40
C GLU A 204 -2.43 -10.65 20.13
N SER A 205 -2.34 -9.40 19.68
CA SER A 205 -3.04 -8.23 20.24
C SER A 205 -4.19 -7.71 19.37
N GLY A 206 -4.46 -8.37 18.23
CA GLY A 206 -5.59 -8.03 17.37
C GLY A 206 -6.93 -8.27 18.08
N PRO A 207 -7.95 -7.42 17.86
CA PRO A 207 -9.26 -7.65 18.46
C PRO A 207 -9.86 -8.96 17.94
N ALA A 208 -10.17 -9.88 18.85
CA ALA A 208 -11.08 -10.98 18.57
C ALA A 208 -12.48 -10.38 18.37
N SER A 209 -13.00 -10.45 17.14
CA SER A 209 -14.34 -9.96 16.80
C SER A 209 -15.40 -10.65 17.66
N ALA A 210 -16.06 -9.85 18.50
CA ALA A 210 -17.22 -10.25 19.26
C ALA A 210 -18.47 -10.13 18.37
N ARG A 211 -19.02 -11.29 18.02
CA ARG A 211 -20.30 -11.44 17.33
C ARG A 211 -21.40 -10.71 18.11
N THR A 212 -22.07 -9.77 17.47
CA THR A 212 -23.41 -9.34 17.89
C THR A 212 -24.37 -9.53 16.73
N ILE A 213 -25.42 -10.30 16.98
CA ILE A 213 -26.52 -10.59 16.06
C ILE A 213 -27.63 -9.59 16.39
N PRO A 214 -27.95 -8.60 15.52
CA PRO A 214 -29.26 -7.99 15.56
C PRO A 214 -30.28 -9.01 15.05
N PRO A 215 -31.48 -9.09 15.64
CA PRO A 215 -32.56 -9.90 15.07
C PRO A 215 -32.87 -9.47 13.63
N PRO A 216 -33.47 -10.35 12.80
CA PRO A 216 -33.90 -9.96 11.48
C PRO A 216 -34.88 -8.79 11.60
N GLY A 217 -34.50 -7.63 11.09
CA GLY A 217 -35.46 -6.56 10.88
C GLY A 217 -36.51 -7.05 9.89
N HIS A 218 -37.78 -7.03 10.30
CA HIS A 218 -38.93 -7.18 9.41
C HIS A 218 -39.13 -5.90 8.58
N GLU A 219 -38.05 -5.33 8.04
CA GLU A 219 -38.11 -4.16 7.18
C GLU A 219 -38.45 -4.61 5.76
N GLU A 220 -39.44 -3.97 5.16
CA GLU A 220 -39.82 -4.19 3.78
C GLU A 220 -38.61 -3.84 2.87
N ALA A 221 -38.34 -4.68 1.87
CA ALA A 221 -37.21 -4.44 0.97
C ALA A 221 -37.36 -3.06 0.33
N PRO A 222 -36.30 -2.22 0.36
CA PRO A 222 -36.40 -0.88 -0.18
C PRO A 222 -36.55 -0.98 -1.69
N ARG A 223 -37.30 -0.06 -2.28
CA ARG A 223 -37.30 0.10 -3.73
C ARG A 223 -36.03 0.82 -4.14
N VAL A 224 -35.25 0.16 -4.99
CA VAL A 224 -33.90 0.60 -5.35
C VAL A 224 -33.80 0.76 -6.86
N THR A 225 -33.18 1.86 -7.28
CA THR A 225 -32.77 2.07 -8.68
C THR A 225 -31.26 2.09 -8.77
N ARG A 226 -30.67 1.31 -9.68
CA ARG A 226 -29.24 1.40 -10.01
C ARG A 226 -28.98 2.73 -10.73
N VAL A 227 -27.90 3.41 -10.35
CA VAL A 227 -27.37 4.56 -11.09
C VAL A 227 -26.23 4.07 -11.95
N ASP A 228 -26.37 4.22 -13.26
CA ASP A 228 -25.31 3.87 -14.21
C ASP A 228 -24.37 5.06 -14.40
N ASP A 229 -23.22 5.01 -13.73
CA ASP A 229 -22.14 5.99 -13.85
C ASP A 229 -20.79 5.26 -13.85
N ALA A 230 -20.31 4.92 -15.05
CA ALA A 230 -19.10 4.14 -15.23
C ALA A 230 -17.85 4.85 -14.68
N ALA A 231 -17.79 6.19 -14.74
CA ALA A 231 -16.66 6.94 -14.22
C ALA A 231 -16.64 6.92 -12.68
N HIS A 232 -17.80 6.99 -12.04
CA HIS A 232 -17.91 6.83 -10.59
C HIS A 232 -17.61 5.40 -10.15
N GLU A 233 -18.09 4.40 -10.88
CA GLU A 233 -17.78 2.99 -10.64
C GLU A 233 -16.29 2.70 -10.76
N GLN A 234 -15.58 3.29 -11.75
CA GLN A 234 -14.12 3.17 -11.84
C GLN A 234 -13.40 3.77 -10.63
N ARG A 235 -13.85 4.94 -10.14
CA ARG A 235 -13.26 5.55 -8.93
C ARG A 235 -13.46 4.70 -7.68
N LEU A 236 -14.59 3.98 -7.57
CA LEU A 236 -14.77 3.01 -6.49
C LEU A 236 -13.65 1.98 -6.51
N LEU A 237 -13.28 1.49 -7.69
CA LEU A 237 -12.33 0.38 -7.86
C LEU A 237 -10.84 0.75 -7.75
N GLU A 238 -10.47 2.04 -7.60
CA GLU A 238 -9.07 2.50 -7.56
C GLU A 238 -8.17 1.69 -6.62
N ALA A 239 -8.63 1.37 -5.42
CA ALA A 239 -7.89 0.59 -4.43
C ALA A 239 -7.65 -0.88 -4.82
N VAL A 240 -8.48 -1.46 -5.70
CA VAL A 240 -8.40 -2.86 -6.14
C VAL A 240 -7.93 -3.01 -7.59
N VAL A 241 -7.51 -1.92 -8.24
CA VAL A 241 -6.89 -1.96 -9.58
C VAL A 241 -5.72 -2.96 -9.66
N PRO A 242 -4.82 -3.08 -8.66
CA PRO A 242 -3.76 -4.08 -8.72
C PRO A 242 -4.28 -5.52 -8.88
N TRP A 243 -5.43 -5.83 -8.28
CA TRP A 243 -6.02 -7.17 -8.33
C TRP A 243 -6.60 -7.50 -9.72
N THR A 244 -7.23 -6.52 -10.37
CA THR A 244 -7.90 -6.73 -11.67
C THR A 244 -6.97 -6.56 -12.88
N THR A 245 -5.86 -5.84 -12.73
CA THR A 245 -4.90 -5.58 -13.83
C THR A 245 -3.60 -6.36 -13.69
N GLY A 246 -3.19 -6.65 -12.46
CA GLY A 246 -1.99 -7.43 -12.15
C GLY A 246 -2.25 -8.89 -11.83
N SER A 247 -3.52 -9.30 -11.74
CA SER A 247 -3.97 -10.67 -11.48
C SER A 247 -5.27 -10.97 -12.25
N ASN A 248 -5.84 -12.15 -12.04
CA ASN A 248 -7.14 -12.59 -12.57
C ASN A 248 -8.32 -12.19 -11.65
N GLY A 249 -8.08 -11.30 -10.68
CA GLY A 249 -9.09 -10.84 -9.74
C GLY A 249 -10.31 -10.21 -10.42
N THR A 250 -11.47 -10.36 -9.78
CA THR A 250 -12.74 -9.82 -10.26
C THR A 250 -13.27 -8.79 -9.28
N ALA A 251 -13.89 -7.73 -9.79
CA ALA A 251 -14.48 -6.68 -8.95
C ALA A 251 -15.85 -6.24 -9.46
N GLU A 252 -16.69 -5.81 -8.52
CA GLU A 252 -18.02 -5.25 -8.76
C GLU A 252 -18.14 -3.92 -8.02
N ALA A 253 -18.46 -2.86 -8.73
CA ALA A 253 -18.82 -1.56 -8.16
C ALA A 253 -20.20 -1.16 -8.66
N LYS A 254 -21.09 -0.77 -7.73
CA LYS A 254 -22.47 -0.36 -8.06
C LYS A 254 -22.93 0.78 -7.18
N ILE A 255 -23.76 1.66 -7.74
CA ILE A 255 -24.36 2.80 -7.05
C ILE A 255 -25.88 2.68 -7.12
N PHE A 256 -26.53 3.02 -6.03
CA PHE A 256 -27.97 2.85 -5.85
C PHE A 256 -28.62 4.09 -5.27
N ARG A 257 -29.83 4.40 -5.73
CA ARG A 257 -30.75 5.37 -5.13
C ARG A 257 -31.95 4.63 -4.54
N PHE A 258 -32.38 5.09 -3.37
CA PHE A 258 -33.56 4.57 -2.69
C PHE A 258 -34.73 5.51 -2.91
N GLU A 259 -35.92 4.97 -3.18
CA GLU A 259 -37.14 5.79 -3.31
C GLU A 259 -37.51 6.48 -1.98
N ALA A 260 -37.26 5.80 -0.87
CA ALA A 260 -37.41 6.34 0.48
C ALA A 260 -36.07 6.21 1.23
N PRO A 261 -35.65 7.24 1.99
CA PRO A 261 -34.43 7.17 2.79
C PRO A 261 -34.43 5.98 3.76
N ILE A 262 -33.34 5.24 3.78
CA ILE A 262 -33.12 4.17 4.75
C ILE A 262 -32.84 4.81 6.12
N GLY A 263 -33.69 4.46 7.10
CA GLY A 263 -33.68 5.00 8.45
C GLY A 263 -32.42 4.71 9.26
N ALA A 264 -32.48 4.89 10.59
CA ALA A 264 -31.34 4.70 11.48
C ALA A 264 -30.88 3.24 11.63
N ALA A 265 -31.65 2.27 11.12
CA ALA A 265 -31.23 0.87 11.06
C ALA A 265 -29.92 0.76 10.25
N ALA A 266 -28.94 0.06 10.81
CA ALA A 266 -27.64 -0.10 10.17
C ALA A 266 -27.76 -0.83 8.82
N PRO A 267 -26.86 -0.59 7.84
CA PRO A 267 -26.82 -1.37 6.61
C PRO A 267 -26.61 -2.86 6.95
N GLY A 268 -27.69 -3.63 6.91
CA GLY A 268 -27.68 -5.03 7.32
C GLY A 268 -27.73 -5.98 6.14
N LYS A 269 -27.74 -7.28 6.46
CA LYS A 269 -27.94 -8.37 5.48
C LYS A 269 -29.21 -8.20 4.63
N TRP A 270 -30.23 -7.55 5.17
CA TRP A 270 -31.49 -7.28 4.47
C TRP A 270 -31.29 -6.36 3.27
N LEU A 271 -30.52 -5.27 3.44
CA LEU A 271 -30.25 -4.30 2.38
C LEU A 271 -29.41 -4.95 1.28
N LEU A 272 -28.34 -5.64 1.65
CA LEU A 272 -27.49 -6.39 0.72
C LEU A 272 -28.29 -7.38 -0.14
N ARG A 273 -29.28 -8.09 0.44
CA ARG A 273 -30.16 -9.00 -0.30
C ARG A 273 -31.14 -8.30 -1.24
N ALA A 274 -31.49 -7.05 -0.97
CA ALA A 274 -32.37 -6.26 -1.83
C ALA A 274 -31.64 -5.62 -3.01
N LEU A 275 -30.32 -5.50 -2.93
CA LEU A 275 -29.50 -4.94 -4.00
C LEU A 275 -29.23 -6.02 -5.08
N PRO A 276 -29.35 -5.69 -6.38
CA PRO A 276 -29.04 -6.61 -7.47
C PRO A 276 -27.53 -6.74 -7.65
N LEU A 277 -26.84 -7.42 -6.74
CA LEU A 277 -25.39 -7.63 -6.72
C LEU A 277 -25.03 -8.99 -7.33
N GLU A 278 -24.08 -9.00 -8.27
CA GLU A 278 -23.57 -10.22 -8.89
C GLU A 278 -22.77 -11.04 -7.89
N CYS A 279 -21.96 -10.38 -7.04
CA CYS A 279 -21.14 -11.01 -6.01
C CYS A 279 -21.93 -11.78 -4.94
N LEU A 280 -23.26 -11.61 -4.90
CA LEU A 280 -24.14 -12.31 -3.95
C LEU A 280 -24.97 -13.42 -4.61
N LYS A 281 -24.94 -13.55 -5.95
CA LYS A 281 -25.75 -14.55 -6.66
C LYS A 281 -25.33 -15.95 -6.26
N GLY A 282 -26.32 -16.81 -5.99
CA GLY A 282 -26.10 -18.21 -5.64
C GLY A 282 -25.54 -18.44 -4.22
N SER A 283 -25.21 -17.40 -3.46
CA SER A 283 -24.67 -17.58 -2.12
C SER A 283 -25.76 -18.02 -1.12
N GLY A 284 -25.53 -19.16 -0.46
CA GLY A 284 -26.42 -19.69 0.58
C GLY A 284 -26.28 -18.98 1.93
N SER A 285 -25.23 -18.16 2.13
CA SER A 285 -24.98 -17.48 3.39
C SER A 285 -24.35 -16.10 3.20
N LEU A 286 -24.80 -15.12 3.99
CA LEU A 286 -24.28 -13.76 3.93
C LEU A 286 -23.75 -13.35 5.30
N ARG A 287 -22.52 -12.87 5.34
CA ARG A 287 -21.89 -12.21 6.48
C ARG A 287 -21.94 -10.70 6.23
N ALA A 288 -22.30 -9.93 7.25
CA ALA A 288 -22.28 -8.47 7.18
C ALA A 288 -22.03 -7.95 8.59
N GLU A 289 -21.10 -7.02 8.71
CA GLU A 289 -20.68 -6.37 9.96
C GLU A 289 -20.69 -4.87 9.75
N VAL A 290 -21.30 -4.14 10.69
CA VAL A 290 -21.32 -2.67 10.68
C VAL A 290 -19.96 -2.19 11.16
N VAL A 291 -19.31 -1.34 10.37
CA VAL A 291 -17.95 -0.87 10.66
C VAL A 291 -17.85 0.65 10.57
N GLY A 292 -16.77 1.19 11.16
CA GLY A 292 -16.39 2.59 10.99
C GLY A 292 -15.65 2.86 9.68
N PRO A 293 -15.47 4.13 9.30
CA PRO A 293 -14.67 4.52 8.14
C PRO A 293 -13.21 4.06 8.22
N GLU A 294 -12.68 3.85 9.43
CA GLU A 294 -11.31 3.39 9.68
C GLU A 294 -11.08 1.98 9.11
N ALA A 295 -12.01 1.05 9.40
CA ALA A 295 -11.93 -0.32 8.89
C ALA A 295 -12.10 -0.39 7.37
N VAL A 296 -12.99 0.46 6.81
CA VAL A 296 -13.18 0.57 5.36
C VAL A 296 -11.91 1.08 4.69
N TRP A 297 -11.34 2.18 5.19
CA TRP A 297 -10.12 2.73 4.64
C TRP A 297 -8.95 1.75 4.79
N GLY A 298 -8.82 1.08 5.95
CA GLY A 298 -7.80 0.07 6.20
C GLY A 298 -7.87 -1.11 5.22
N ALA A 299 -9.07 -1.62 4.92
CA ALA A 299 -9.26 -2.68 3.93
C ALA A 299 -8.86 -2.23 2.50
N LEU A 300 -9.30 -1.03 2.10
CA LEU A 300 -8.93 -0.44 0.81
C LEU A 300 -7.41 -0.21 0.70
N PHE A 301 -6.81 0.32 1.77
CA PHE A 301 -5.37 0.55 1.85
C PHE A 301 -4.58 -0.75 1.77
N ALA A 302 -5.01 -1.79 2.48
CA ALA A 302 -4.37 -3.10 2.44
C ALA A 302 -4.40 -3.70 1.03
N ALA A 303 -5.55 -3.66 0.35
CA ALA A 303 -5.66 -4.12 -1.04
C ALA A 303 -4.74 -3.33 -1.99
N ALA A 304 -4.75 -2.00 -1.88
CA ALA A 304 -4.00 -1.14 -2.77
C ALA A 304 -2.48 -1.23 -2.55
N SER A 305 -2.04 -1.25 -1.28
CA SER A 305 -0.63 -1.19 -0.91
C SER A 305 0.08 -2.53 -1.06
N ASN A 306 -0.57 -3.65 -0.73
CA ASN A 306 0.01 -4.98 -0.79
C ASN A 306 -0.18 -5.65 -2.15
N GLY A 307 -1.29 -5.34 -2.83
CA GLY A 307 -1.71 -6.06 -4.03
C GLY A 307 -2.53 -7.29 -3.69
N GLY A 308 -2.79 -8.09 -4.72
CA GLY A 308 -3.60 -9.30 -4.66
C GLY A 308 -2.76 -10.56 -4.46
N ALA A 309 -3.33 -11.73 -4.74
CA ALA A 309 -2.65 -13.01 -4.55
C ALA A 309 -1.40 -13.14 -5.44
N TYR A 310 -1.47 -12.60 -6.67
CA TYR A 310 -0.41 -12.72 -7.67
C TYR A 310 0.09 -11.37 -8.22
N SER A 311 -0.42 -10.27 -7.69
CA SER A 311 -0.06 -8.91 -8.13
C SER A 311 0.77 -8.17 -7.09
N THR A 312 1.65 -7.29 -7.56
CA THR A 312 2.35 -6.35 -6.68
C THR A 312 1.46 -5.14 -6.40
N GLY A 313 1.33 -4.77 -5.13
CA GLY A 313 0.64 -3.54 -4.74
C GLY A 313 1.37 -2.26 -5.15
N LEU A 314 0.70 -1.14 -4.90
CA LEU A 314 1.18 0.21 -5.21
C LEU A 314 2.21 0.75 -4.21
N GLY A 315 2.50 0.02 -3.12
CA GLY A 315 3.25 0.53 -1.98
C GLY A 315 2.42 1.48 -1.12
N GLY A 316 2.94 1.89 0.05
CA GLY A 316 2.17 2.67 1.02
C GLY A 316 1.75 4.03 0.48
N ALA A 317 2.67 4.81 -0.11
CA ALA A 317 2.35 6.17 -0.57
C ALA A 317 1.22 6.21 -1.63
N TYR A 318 1.29 5.40 -2.68
CA TYR A 318 0.25 5.34 -3.72
C TYR A 318 -0.96 4.52 -3.29
N GLY A 319 -0.78 3.48 -2.47
CA GLY A 319 -1.88 2.74 -1.86
C GLY A 319 -2.75 3.64 -0.98
N ARG A 320 -2.12 4.56 -0.22
CA ARG A 320 -2.81 5.59 0.58
C ARG A 320 -3.68 6.47 -0.31
N ARG A 321 -3.14 6.98 -1.41
CA ARG A 321 -3.90 7.79 -2.38
C ARG A 321 -5.07 7.00 -2.98
N ALA A 322 -4.84 5.77 -3.43
CA ALA A 322 -5.88 4.93 -4.03
C ALA A 322 -7.01 4.61 -3.04
N ALA A 323 -6.68 4.32 -1.77
CA ALA A 323 -7.66 4.11 -0.72
C ALA A 323 -8.54 5.35 -0.48
N TRP A 324 -7.95 6.54 -0.47
CA TRP A 324 -8.71 7.79 -0.39
C TRP A 324 -9.60 8.04 -1.60
N ALA A 325 -9.14 7.71 -2.82
CA ALA A 325 -9.94 7.85 -4.03
C ALA A 325 -11.18 6.93 -4.00
N SER A 326 -11.00 5.66 -3.61
CA SER A 326 -12.10 4.71 -3.42
C SER A 326 -13.05 5.15 -2.31
N LEU A 327 -12.55 5.60 -1.16
CA LEU A 327 -13.38 6.10 -0.07
C LEU A 327 -14.16 7.36 -0.50
N ALA A 328 -13.53 8.28 -1.24
CA ALA A 328 -14.19 9.45 -1.81
C ALA A 328 -15.38 9.05 -2.68
N ALA A 329 -15.21 8.04 -3.54
CA ALA A 329 -16.30 7.54 -4.38
C ALA A 329 -17.40 6.84 -3.56
N LEU A 330 -17.07 6.10 -2.50
CA LEU A 330 -18.06 5.48 -1.60
C LEU A 330 -18.99 6.54 -0.97
N VAL A 331 -18.41 7.66 -0.53
CA VAL A 331 -19.13 8.74 0.18
C VAL A 331 -19.70 9.82 -0.76
N ASP A 332 -19.64 9.61 -2.07
CA ASP A 332 -20.11 10.55 -3.10
C ASP A 332 -19.35 11.87 -3.19
N ALA A 333 -18.09 11.90 -2.73
CA ALA A 333 -17.25 13.07 -2.86
C ALA A 333 -16.75 13.26 -4.32
N PRO A 334 -16.55 14.52 -4.75
CA PRO A 334 -15.88 14.84 -6.02
C PRO A 334 -14.51 14.15 -6.15
N GLY A 335 -14.08 13.85 -7.38
CA GLY A 335 -12.80 13.15 -7.63
C GLY A 335 -11.55 13.93 -7.20
N ASP A 336 -11.66 15.26 -7.12
CA ASP A 336 -10.63 16.18 -6.65
C ASP A 336 -10.83 16.61 -5.18
N ALA A 337 -11.76 15.99 -4.47
CA ALA A 337 -12.02 16.33 -3.07
C ALA A 337 -10.78 16.05 -2.21
N ALA A 338 -10.37 17.06 -1.44
CA ALA A 338 -9.31 16.90 -0.46
C ALA A 338 -9.66 15.79 0.56
N PRO A 339 -8.72 14.91 0.95
CA PRO A 339 -8.98 13.82 1.88
C PRO A 339 -9.66 14.25 3.20
N ALA A 340 -9.35 15.44 3.73
CA ALA A 340 -10.02 15.96 4.92
C ALA A 340 -11.54 16.15 4.75
N ARG A 341 -12.00 16.51 3.55
CA ARG A 341 -13.45 16.59 3.26
C ARG A 341 -14.05 15.19 3.12
N VAL A 342 -13.31 14.27 2.53
CA VAL A 342 -13.72 12.86 2.38
C VAL A 342 -13.88 12.22 3.76
N ASP A 343 -12.93 12.44 4.67
CA ASP A 343 -12.97 11.96 6.06
C ASP A 343 -14.23 12.43 6.78
N ALA A 344 -14.52 13.74 6.71
CA ALA A 344 -15.73 14.31 7.30
C ALA A 344 -17.03 13.74 6.69
N SER A 345 -17.06 13.53 5.37
CA SER A 345 -18.20 12.88 4.69
C SER A 345 -18.34 11.41 5.08
N ALA A 346 -17.22 10.69 5.28
CA ALA A 346 -17.21 9.30 5.69
C ALA A 346 -17.79 9.15 7.11
N SER A 347 -17.49 10.05 8.03
CA SER A 347 -18.09 10.05 9.38
C SER A 347 -19.61 10.25 9.38
N ALA A 348 -20.19 10.82 8.32
CA ALA A 348 -21.63 10.98 8.15
C ALA A 348 -22.30 9.79 7.42
N CYS A 349 -21.50 8.86 6.89
CA CYS A 349 -21.98 7.65 6.23
C CYS A 349 -22.08 6.48 7.22
N ARG A 350 -22.79 5.43 6.82
CA ARG A 350 -22.83 4.16 7.55
C ARG A 350 -22.24 3.08 6.67
N PHE A 351 -21.30 2.33 7.20
CA PHE A 351 -20.61 1.30 6.45
C PHE A 351 -20.92 -0.09 7.00
N SER A 352 -20.92 -1.06 6.10
CA SER A 352 -20.84 -2.46 6.45
C SER A 352 -19.83 -3.18 5.57
N MET A 353 -18.98 -3.99 6.18
CA MET A 353 -18.20 -4.97 5.46
C MET A 353 -18.99 -6.26 5.34
N PHE A 354 -18.90 -6.94 4.20
CA PHE A 354 -19.65 -8.15 3.94
C PHE A 354 -18.83 -9.18 3.17
N GLY A 355 -19.29 -10.43 3.26
CA GLY A 355 -18.75 -11.55 2.51
C GLY A 355 -19.84 -12.59 2.30
N ALA A 356 -19.82 -13.24 1.14
CA ALA A 356 -20.87 -14.17 0.74
C ALA A 356 -20.26 -15.39 0.05
N PRO A 357 -19.77 -16.38 0.82
CA PRO A 357 -19.09 -17.54 0.26
C PRO A 357 -19.88 -18.16 -0.90
N GLY A 358 -19.21 -18.41 -2.00
CA GLY A 358 -19.78 -18.91 -3.24
C GLY A 358 -18.80 -18.75 -4.40
N ASP A 359 -19.26 -18.98 -5.63
CA ASP A 359 -18.38 -18.97 -6.81
C ASP A 359 -17.74 -17.60 -7.10
N TRP A 360 -18.26 -16.52 -6.48
CA TRP A 360 -17.72 -15.17 -6.61
C TRP A 360 -16.82 -14.74 -5.44
N PHE A 361 -17.15 -15.12 -4.21
CA PHE A 361 -16.32 -14.85 -3.02
C PHE A 361 -15.74 -16.17 -2.51
N ASN A 362 -14.42 -16.29 -2.59
CA ASN A 362 -13.71 -17.52 -2.26
C ASN A 362 -13.46 -17.69 -0.74
N ASP A 363 -13.85 -16.71 0.08
CA ASP A 363 -13.65 -16.63 1.53
C ASP A 363 -12.17 -16.71 1.93
N ILE A 364 -11.33 -15.99 1.17
CA ILE A 364 -9.87 -15.93 1.33
C ILE A 364 -9.41 -14.54 1.78
N ALA A 365 -8.11 -14.42 2.08
CA ALA A 365 -7.52 -13.16 2.56
C ALA A 365 -7.63 -11.99 1.55
N TRP A 366 -7.90 -12.28 0.28
CA TRP A 366 -8.07 -11.31 -0.80
C TRP A 366 -9.53 -11.16 -1.22
N ASP A 367 -10.43 -11.06 -0.24
CA ASP A 367 -11.85 -10.74 -0.46
C ASP A 367 -12.20 -9.41 0.24
N ILE A 368 -12.88 -8.52 -0.49
CA ILE A 368 -13.40 -7.27 0.03
C ILE A 368 -14.87 -7.15 -0.39
N GLY A 369 -15.75 -6.88 0.57
CA GLY A 369 -17.11 -6.43 0.32
C GLY A 369 -17.39 -5.24 1.22
N ILE A 370 -17.72 -4.09 0.64
CA ILE A 370 -18.02 -2.84 1.34
C ILE A 370 -19.34 -2.29 0.81
N LEU A 371 -20.25 -1.99 1.73
CA LEU A 371 -21.48 -1.24 1.48
C LEU A 371 -21.40 0.07 2.25
N ALA A 372 -21.54 1.19 1.54
CA ALA A 372 -21.64 2.52 2.12
C ALA A 372 -23.06 3.07 1.90
N VAL A 373 -23.83 3.25 2.97
CA VAL A 373 -25.07 4.03 2.93
C VAL A 373 -24.70 5.48 3.20
N ARG A 374 -24.94 6.33 2.20
CA ARG A 374 -24.50 7.73 2.19
C ARG A 374 -25.32 8.58 3.17
N ALA A 375 -24.78 9.74 3.51
CA ALA A 375 -25.43 10.69 4.41
C ALA A 375 -26.89 10.96 3.99
N GLY A 376 -27.80 10.93 4.96
CA GLY A 376 -29.24 11.09 4.70
C GLY A 376 -29.97 9.84 4.21
N GLY A 377 -29.26 8.74 3.92
CA GLY A 377 -29.87 7.43 3.67
C GLY A 377 -30.60 7.28 2.33
N GLY A 378 -30.52 8.26 1.43
CA GLY A 378 -31.18 8.23 0.11
C GLY A 378 -30.42 7.50 -1.00
N SER A 379 -29.17 7.10 -0.74
CA SER A 379 -28.33 6.37 -1.70
C SER A 379 -27.30 5.48 -1.02
N ALA A 380 -26.77 4.53 -1.78
CA ALA A 380 -25.68 3.67 -1.35
C ALA A 380 -24.69 3.40 -2.49
N ALA A 381 -23.47 3.08 -2.12
CA ALA A 381 -22.44 2.55 -3.01
C ALA A 381 -21.95 1.20 -2.49
N VAL A 382 -21.65 0.30 -3.40
CA VAL A 382 -21.10 -1.02 -3.12
C VAL A 382 -19.79 -1.18 -3.88
N LEU A 383 -18.79 -1.72 -3.19
CA LEU A 383 -17.55 -2.22 -3.77
C LEU A 383 -17.36 -3.64 -3.29
N ALA A 384 -17.23 -4.58 -4.21
CA ALA A 384 -16.79 -5.93 -3.93
C ALA A 384 -15.59 -6.27 -4.82
N ALA A 385 -14.63 -7.03 -4.31
CA ALA A 385 -13.51 -7.57 -5.08
C ALA A 385 -13.03 -8.89 -4.48
N THR A 386 -12.55 -9.80 -5.33
CA THR A 386 -11.85 -11.03 -4.96
C THR A 386 -10.62 -11.20 -5.85
N ASP A 387 -9.55 -11.82 -5.33
CA ASP A 387 -8.40 -12.25 -6.14
C ASP A 387 -7.93 -13.65 -5.71
N THR A 388 -8.14 -14.64 -6.58
CA THR A 388 -7.78 -16.06 -6.37
C THR A 388 -7.45 -16.73 -7.70
N ASP A 389 -6.89 -17.93 -7.64
CA ASP A 389 -6.64 -18.83 -8.78
C ASP A 389 -7.87 -19.30 -9.58
#